data_AF-A0AAU9KUT4-F1
#
_entry.id   AF-A0AAU9KUT4-F1
#
_cell.length_a   1.000
_cell.length_b   1.000
_cell.length_c   1.000
_cell.angle_alpha   90.00
_cell.angle_beta   90.00
_cell.angle_gamma   90.00
#
_symmetry.space_group_name_H-M   'P 1'
#
loop_
_entity.id
_entity.type
_entity.pdbx_description
1 polymer ?
#
loop_
_entity_poly.entity_id
_entity_poly.type
_entity_poly.pdbx_seq_one_letter_code
_entity_poly.pdbx_strand_id
1 'polypeptide(L)'
;MRLRTLTIAPQRALFSAKAGSGGIAGPRITGVLRFYKDVDVKPVDVEENDAEPRKFFAVTLDGKIVKTPRQQPVCLPTRAMAYAVAHEWDAQSHDIRPATMPIMTLVSTALDLLFTSSSQEAIDEMMHYFHTDTVCYEVTADQQEKLVSLQQKKWKPIRKWFSDTFEGQVDVSYGSIDGLVHDQHLVANVRAYLEKLNDFELTAMRTLTKECKSLITALAVYKRHITAKEAIDICRLEEEFQINNWGLVEGGHDLDRVNCAVKLSSASFLLYLLENKY
;
A
#
# COMPACT_ATOMS: atom_id res chain seq x y z
N MET A 1 -21.24 11.76 14.88
CA MET A 1 -20.52 12.37 16.02
C MET A 1 -19.65 13.46 15.44
N ARG A 2 -19.96 14.75 15.68
CA ARG A 2 -19.22 15.89 15.11
C ARG A 2 -17.88 16.02 15.85
N LEU A 3 -16.77 15.92 15.14
CA LEU A 3 -15.43 16.20 15.68
C LEU A 3 -15.27 17.72 15.81
N ARG A 4 -15.07 18.22 17.03
CA ARG A 4 -14.80 19.65 17.29
C ARG A 4 -13.29 19.89 17.29
N THR A 5 -12.88 20.93 16.57
CA THR A 5 -11.51 21.41 16.37
C THR A 5 -10.93 22.10 17.61
N LEU A 6 -9.70 21.73 17.98
CA LEU A 6 -8.83 22.50 18.86
C LEU A 6 -7.84 23.28 17.98
N THR A 7 -7.89 24.60 18.05
CA THR A 7 -7.02 25.52 17.32
C THR A 7 -5.67 25.67 18.02
N ILE A 8 -4.59 25.34 17.33
CA ILE A 8 -3.21 25.70 17.71
C ILE A 8 -2.65 26.58 16.58
N ALA A 9 -2.22 27.79 16.92
CA ALA A 9 -1.67 28.76 15.97
C ALA A 9 -0.19 28.45 15.65
N PRO A 10 0.25 28.51 14.38
CA PRO A 10 1.67 28.40 14.05
C PRO A 10 2.29 29.80 13.91
N GLN A 11 3.36 30.07 14.65
CA GLN A 11 4.28 31.16 14.33
C GLN A 11 5.23 30.68 13.22
N ARG A 12 5.21 31.35 12.05
CA ARG A 12 6.26 31.24 11.04
C ARG A 12 6.85 32.62 10.75
N ALA A 13 8.18 32.71 10.83
CA ALA A 13 8.96 33.86 10.43
C ALA A 13 8.79 34.10 8.91
N LEU A 14 8.51 35.34 8.55
CA LEU A 14 8.35 35.81 7.18
C LEU A 14 9.72 35.95 6.51
N PHE A 15 10.07 35.02 5.62
CA PHE A 15 11.03 35.30 4.56
C PHE A 15 10.28 35.94 3.38
N SER A 16 10.44 37.25 3.22
CA SER A 16 9.92 38.01 2.08
C SER A 16 11.03 38.15 1.03
N ALA A 17 10.96 37.34 -0.03
CA ALA A 17 11.75 37.58 -1.23
C ALA A 17 10.98 38.57 -2.12
N LYS A 18 11.55 39.76 -2.34
CA LYS A 18 11.00 40.75 -3.28
C LYS A 18 10.94 40.16 -4.69
N ALA A 19 9.78 40.27 -5.33
CA ALA A 19 9.55 39.83 -6.70
C ALA A 19 10.38 40.65 -7.70
N GLY A 20 11.26 39.96 -8.45
CA GLY A 20 11.85 40.51 -9.67
C GLY A 20 10.82 40.48 -10.79
N SER A 21 10.52 41.65 -11.36
CA SER A 21 9.71 41.79 -12.57
C SER A 21 10.49 41.29 -13.78
N GLY A 22 10.07 40.18 -14.39
CA GLY A 22 10.66 39.75 -15.67
C GLY A 22 10.69 38.26 -15.98
N GLY A 23 9.94 37.41 -15.28
CA GLY A 23 9.76 36.02 -15.68
C GLY A 23 8.35 35.79 -16.20
N ILE A 24 8.21 35.30 -17.44
CA ILE A 24 6.97 34.65 -17.88
C ILE A 24 6.84 33.41 -17.01
N ALA A 25 6.10 33.53 -15.90
CA ALA A 25 5.76 32.41 -15.08
C ALA A 25 4.97 31.45 -15.96
N GLY A 26 5.57 30.30 -16.29
CA GLY A 26 4.82 29.18 -16.84
C GLY A 26 3.58 28.92 -15.96
N PRO A 27 2.51 28.35 -16.52
CA PRO A 27 1.30 28.07 -15.75
C PRO A 27 1.70 27.40 -14.44
N ARG A 28 1.36 28.03 -13.31
CA ARG A 28 1.63 27.41 -12.00
C ARG A 28 0.97 26.05 -12.05
N ILE A 29 1.72 24.99 -11.74
CA ILE A 29 1.15 23.67 -11.49
C ILE A 29 0.38 23.79 -10.17
N THR A 30 -0.76 24.48 -10.18
CA THR A 30 -1.63 24.64 -9.02
C THR A 30 -2.51 23.41 -8.95
N GLY A 31 -2.41 22.66 -7.86
CA GLY A 31 -3.34 21.59 -7.55
C GLY A 31 -4.78 22.11 -7.46
N VAL A 32 -5.74 21.18 -7.41
CA VAL A 32 -7.15 21.54 -7.25
C VAL A 32 -7.36 22.09 -5.83
N LEU A 33 -7.90 23.30 -5.72
CA LEU A 33 -8.25 23.90 -4.43
C LEU A 33 -9.33 23.08 -3.73
N ARG A 34 -9.30 23.04 -2.38
CA ARG A 34 -10.39 22.48 -1.59
C ARG A 34 -11.68 23.24 -1.90
N PHE A 35 -12.63 22.55 -2.52
CA PHE A 35 -13.90 23.12 -3.00
C PHE A 35 -15.10 22.78 -2.11
N TYR A 36 -14.87 22.07 -1.00
CA TYR A 36 -15.90 21.57 -0.09
C TYR A 36 -15.63 22.00 1.35
N LYS A 37 -16.70 22.09 2.15
CA LYS A 37 -16.62 22.45 3.57
C LYS A 37 -16.78 21.24 4.47
N ASP A 38 -17.85 20.48 4.27
CA ASP A 38 -18.25 19.37 5.14
C ASP A 38 -17.96 18.02 4.48
N VAL A 39 -17.37 17.10 5.25
CA VAL A 39 -17.16 15.71 4.85
C VAL A 39 -17.99 14.80 5.76
N ASP A 40 -18.78 13.91 5.17
CA ASP A 40 -19.68 13.02 5.92
C ASP A 40 -19.74 11.61 5.31
N VAL A 41 -20.13 10.65 6.12
CA VAL A 41 -20.31 9.24 5.73
C VAL A 41 -21.77 8.86 5.90
N LYS A 42 -22.41 8.44 4.81
CA LYS A 42 -23.82 8.06 4.80
C LYS A 42 -23.98 6.57 4.48
N PRO A 43 -24.83 5.83 5.21
CA PRO A 43 -25.21 4.49 4.79
C PRO A 43 -25.99 4.59 3.47
N VAL A 44 -25.72 3.65 2.56
CA VAL A 44 -26.39 3.50 1.28
C VAL A 44 -26.76 2.05 1.11
N ASP A 45 -28.02 1.80 0.79
CA ASP A 45 -28.49 0.48 0.39
C ASP A 45 -28.18 0.32 -1.10
N VAL A 46 -27.34 -0.66 -1.44
CA VAL A 46 -27.04 -1.00 -2.83
C VAL A 46 -27.91 -2.20 -3.17
N GLU A 47 -28.84 -2.01 -4.09
CA GLU A 47 -29.63 -3.10 -4.66
C GLU A 47 -28.75 -3.90 -5.62
N GLU A 48 -28.04 -4.90 -5.11
CA GLU A 48 -27.46 -5.96 -5.95
C GLU A 48 -28.53 -7.02 -6.21
N ASN A 49 -28.84 -7.25 -7.50
CA ASN A 49 -29.78 -8.29 -7.92
C ASN A 49 -29.38 -9.66 -7.31
N ASP A 50 -30.32 -10.26 -6.57
CA ASP A 50 -30.27 -11.62 -5.97
C ASP A 50 -29.33 -11.88 -4.77
N ALA A 51 -28.86 -10.87 -4.05
CA ALA A 51 -28.17 -11.04 -2.76
C ALA A 51 -28.86 -10.29 -1.61
N GLU A 52 -28.70 -10.76 -0.37
CA GLU A 52 -29.18 -10.04 0.83
C GLU A 52 -28.69 -8.57 0.82
N PRO A 53 -29.52 -7.60 1.26
CA PRO A 53 -29.16 -6.19 1.23
C PRO A 53 -27.88 -5.95 2.06
N ARG A 54 -26.76 -5.75 1.37
CA ARG A 54 -25.49 -5.37 1.99
C ARG A 54 -25.48 -3.86 2.20
N LYS A 55 -25.24 -3.44 3.44
CA LYS A 55 -25.09 -2.02 3.77
C LYS A 55 -23.74 -1.52 3.28
N PHE A 56 -23.75 -0.54 2.39
CA PHE A 56 -22.55 0.19 1.99
C PHE A 56 -22.50 1.57 2.66
N PHE A 57 -21.34 2.18 2.66
CA PHE A 57 -21.11 3.50 3.23
C PHE A 57 -20.50 4.40 2.17
N ALA A 58 -21.22 5.45 1.78
CA ALA A 58 -20.76 6.43 0.81
C ALA A 58 -20.07 7.60 1.52
N VAL A 59 -18.92 8.01 0.98
CA VAL A 59 -18.23 9.24 1.39
C VAL A 59 -18.81 10.41 0.62
N THR A 60 -19.18 11.48 1.32
CA THR A 60 -19.80 12.67 0.73
C THR A 60 -19.05 13.95 1.07
N LEU A 61 -18.95 14.86 0.09
CA LEU A 61 -18.42 16.22 0.22
C LEU A 61 -19.57 17.20 -0.03
N ASP A 62 -19.91 18.02 0.97
CA ASP A 62 -21.09 18.90 0.97
C ASP A 62 -22.37 18.17 0.51
N GLY A 63 -22.51 16.90 0.93
CA GLY A 63 -23.63 16.03 0.60
C GLY A 63 -23.57 15.32 -0.76
N LYS A 64 -22.59 15.61 -1.61
CA LYS A 64 -22.38 14.92 -2.91
C LYS A 64 -21.43 13.73 -2.74
N ILE A 65 -21.78 12.58 -3.31
CA ILE A 65 -20.95 11.37 -3.24
C ILE A 65 -19.61 11.60 -3.97
N VAL A 66 -18.50 11.26 -3.31
CA VAL A 66 -17.16 11.24 -3.90
C VAL A 66 -17.13 10.18 -4.99
N LYS A 67 -16.45 10.49 -6.09
CA LYS A 67 -16.26 9.56 -7.19
C LYS A 67 -14.79 9.27 -7.44
N THR A 68 -14.51 8.08 -7.95
CA THR A 68 -13.20 7.69 -8.47
C THR A 68 -12.90 8.44 -9.78
N PRO A 69 -11.64 8.45 -10.27
CA PRO A 69 -11.31 8.98 -11.58
C PRO A 69 -12.14 8.39 -12.72
N ARG A 70 -12.56 7.12 -12.62
CA ARG A 70 -13.46 6.46 -13.59
C ARG A 70 -14.95 6.69 -13.31
N GLN A 71 -15.29 7.68 -12.48
CA GLN A 71 -16.65 8.09 -12.14
C GLN A 71 -17.46 7.07 -11.32
N GLN A 72 -16.81 6.07 -10.71
CA GLN A 72 -17.48 5.14 -9.80
C GLN A 72 -17.78 5.83 -8.47
N PRO A 73 -18.97 5.64 -7.89
CA PRO A 73 -19.26 6.17 -6.56
C PRO A 73 -18.41 5.46 -5.51
N VAL A 74 -17.80 6.21 -4.59
CA VAL A 74 -17.02 5.66 -3.48
C VAL A 74 -17.97 5.15 -2.39
N CYS A 75 -18.51 3.96 -2.63
CA CYS A 75 -19.36 3.19 -1.73
C CYS A 75 -18.55 2.01 -1.16
N LEU A 76 -18.38 1.96 0.15
CA LEU A 76 -17.44 1.05 0.80
C LEU A 76 -18.15 0.02 1.68
N PRO A 77 -17.64 -1.22 1.77
CA PRO A 77 -18.31 -2.31 2.47
C PRO A 77 -18.27 -2.18 3.99
N THR A 78 -17.36 -1.38 4.55
CA THR A 78 -17.27 -1.16 6.00
C THR A 78 -17.30 0.33 6.33
N ARG A 79 -17.93 0.63 7.47
CA ARG A 79 -18.03 2.00 7.99
C ARG A 79 -16.67 2.57 8.34
N ALA A 80 -15.78 1.72 8.88
CA ALA A 80 -14.42 2.11 9.24
C ALA A 80 -13.61 2.57 8.01
N MET A 81 -13.74 1.87 6.89
CA MET A 81 -13.09 2.25 5.63
C MET A 81 -13.60 3.60 5.10
N ALA A 82 -14.92 3.80 5.13
CA ALA A 82 -15.51 5.07 4.72
C ALA A 82 -15.09 6.24 5.61
N TYR A 83 -14.96 6.05 6.92
CA TYR A 83 -14.40 7.08 7.79
C TYR A 83 -12.93 7.36 7.52
N ALA A 84 -12.11 6.33 7.24
CA ALA A 84 -10.71 6.55 6.89
C ALA A 84 -10.57 7.42 5.63
N VAL A 85 -11.34 7.13 4.58
CA VAL A 85 -11.36 7.96 3.37
C VAL A 85 -11.90 9.36 3.68
N ALA A 86 -12.98 9.48 4.45
CA ALA A 86 -13.54 10.77 4.86
C ALA A 86 -12.51 11.63 5.64
N HIS A 87 -11.71 11.01 6.51
CA HIS A 87 -10.64 11.68 7.24
C HIS A 87 -9.54 12.21 6.32
N GLU A 88 -9.15 11.48 5.28
CA GLU A 88 -8.17 11.96 4.29
C GLU A 88 -8.68 13.19 3.54
N TRP A 89 -9.97 13.20 3.16
CA TRP A 89 -10.61 14.36 2.55
C TRP A 89 -10.70 15.54 3.53
N ASP A 90 -11.13 15.32 4.76
CA ASP A 90 -11.26 16.41 5.74
C ASP A 90 -9.90 17.03 6.13
N ALA A 91 -8.82 16.23 6.11
CA ALA A 91 -7.46 16.67 6.39
C ALA A 91 -6.85 17.55 5.27
N GLN A 92 -7.45 17.61 4.09
CA GLN A 92 -6.97 18.51 3.03
C GLN A 92 -7.18 19.97 3.43
N SER A 93 -6.20 20.84 3.19
CA SER A 93 -6.29 22.24 3.61
C SER A 93 -6.66 23.16 2.46
N HIS A 94 -5.68 23.88 1.91
CA HIS A 94 -5.89 24.78 0.78
C HIS A 94 -5.96 24.01 -0.54
N ASP A 95 -4.97 23.14 -0.78
CA ASP A 95 -4.88 22.32 -1.99
C ASP A 95 -5.18 20.86 -1.66
N ILE A 96 -5.90 20.18 -2.55
CA ILE A 96 -6.08 18.73 -2.52
C ILE A 96 -4.77 18.10 -2.99
N ARG A 97 -4.14 17.29 -2.14
CA ARG A 97 -2.87 16.62 -2.40
C ARG A 97 -3.04 15.10 -2.37
N PRO A 98 -3.17 14.43 -3.53
CA PRO A 98 -3.34 12.98 -3.61
C PRO A 98 -2.22 12.20 -2.90
N ALA A 99 -0.99 12.72 -2.87
CA ALA A 99 0.14 12.12 -2.14
C ALA A 99 -0.09 11.99 -0.62
N THR A 100 -1.06 12.73 -0.07
CA THR A 100 -1.47 12.67 1.35
C THR A 100 -2.75 11.86 1.56
N MET A 101 -3.24 11.19 0.51
CA MET A 101 -4.49 10.42 0.51
C MET A 101 -4.28 8.98 0.02
N PRO A 102 -3.39 8.21 0.67
CA PRO A 102 -3.06 6.85 0.22
C PRO A 102 -4.25 5.88 0.30
N ILE A 103 -5.15 6.00 1.29
CA ILE A 103 -6.32 5.12 1.43
C ILE A 103 -7.34 5.39 0.33
N MET A 104 -7.62 6.65 0.03
CA MET A 104 -8.46 7.04 -1.12
C MET A 104 -7.88 6.55 -2.44
N THR A 105 -6.56 6.58 -2.60
CA THR A 105 -5.90 6.06 -3.79
C THR A 105 -6.12 4.56 -3.93
N LEU A 106 -5.86 3.77 -2.88
CA LEU A 106 -6.08 2.32 -2.88
C LEU A 106 -7.55 1.95 -3.10
N VAL A 107 -8.47 2.65 -2.43
CA VAL A 107 -9.92 2.46 -2.60
C VAL A 107 -10.36 2.76 -4.03
N SER A 108 -9.87 3.86 -4.62
CA SER A 108 -10.20 4.20 -6.00
C SER A 108 -9.68 3.15 -6.96
N THR A 109 -8.46 2.67 -6.76
CA THR A 109 -7.87 1.59 -7.56
C THR A 109 -8.67 0.29 -7.44
N ALA A 110 -9.12 -0.08 -6.25
CA ALA A 110 -9.93 -1.28 -6.03
C ALA A 110 -11.29 -1.20 -6.72
N LEU A 111 -12.00 -0.07 -6.57
CA LEU A 111 -13.29 0.16 -7.21
C LEU A 111 -13.18 0.24 -8.74
N ASP A 112 -12.07 0.77 -9.24
CA ASP A 112 -11.81 0.91 -10.66
C ASP A 112 -11.15 -0.35 -11.27
N LEU A 113 -10.85 -1.38 -10.46
CA LEU A 113 -10.09 -2.57 -10.90
C LEU A 113 -10.78 -3.24 -12.08
N LEU A 114 -12.09 -3.50 -11.96
CA LEU A 114 -12.91 -4.11 -13.02
C LEU A 114 -12.87 -3.37 -14.37
N PHE A 115 -12.49 -2.09 -14.38
CA PHE A 115 -12.40 -1.25 -15.58
C PHE A 115 -10.97 -1.05 -16.09
N THR A 116 -9.97 -1.47 -15.32
CA THR A 116 -8.55 -1.14 -15.58
C THR A 116 -7.68 -2.38 -15.78
N SER A 117 -7.96 -3.48 -15.09
CA SER A 117 -7.23 -4.74 -15.22
C SER A 117 -8.12 -5.89 -14.77
N SER A 118 -7.88 -7.10 -15.28
CA SER A 118 -8.58 -8.26 -14.72
C SER A 118 -7.95 -8.66 -13.37
N SER A 119 -8.75 -9.22 -12.45
CA SER A 119 -8.22 -9.81 -11.21
C SER A 119 -7.14 -10.86 -11.50
N GLN A 120 -7.24 -11.55 -12.64
CA GLN A 120 -6.25 -12.53 -13.12
C GLN A 120 -4.91 -11.87 -13.46
N GLU A 121 -4.90 -10.74 -14.17
CA GLU A 121 -3.67 -10.00 -14.47
C GLU A 121 -2.96 -9.54 -13.19
N ALA A 122 -3.71 -9.12 -12.17
CA ALA A 122 -3.14 -8.74 -10.88
C ALA A 122 -2.51 -9.94 -10.15
N ILE A 123 -3.17 -11.11 -10.22
CA ILE A 123 -2.64 -12.37 -9.66
C ILE A 123 -1.37 -12.79 -10.41
N ASP A 124 -1.37 -12.73 -11.74
CA ASP A 124 -0.21 -13.07 -12.57
C ASP A 124 0.99 -12.16 -12.28
N GLU A 125 0.76 -10.85 -12.11
CA GLU A 125 1.82 -9.92 -11.68
C GLU A 125 2.40 -10.33 -10.31
N MET A 126 1.54 -10.66 -9.33
CA MET A 126 2.00 -11.10 -8.01
C MET A 126 2.77 -12.43 -8.07
N MET A 127 2.30 -13.38 -8.88
CA MET A 127 3.00 -14.65 -9.09
C MET A 127 4.34 -14.47 -9.79
N HIS A 128 4.49 -13.46 -10.66
CA HIS A 128 5.79 -13.13 -11.25
C HIS A 128 6.81 -12.70 -10.17
N TYR A 129 6.38 -11.91 -9.18
CA TYR A 129 7.23 -11.58 -8.03
C TYR A 129 7.55 -12.81 -7.19
N PHE A 130 6.67 -13.81 -7.10
CA PHE A 130 6.97 -15.03 -6.36
C PHE A 130 8.18 -15.77 -6.96
N HIS A 131 8.21 -15.92 -8.28
CA HIS A 131 9.33 -16.56 -8.99
C HIS A 131 10.63 -15.74 -8.98
N THR A 132 10.58 -14.50 -8.49
CA THR A 132 11.73 -13.59 -8.36
C THR A 132 11.77 -12.95 -6.96
N ASP A 133 11.30 -13.66 -5.94
CA ASP A 133 11.05 -13.06 -4.62
C ASP A 133 12.34 -12.67 -3.91
N THR A 134 12.44 -11.39 -3.51
CA THR A 134 13.65 -10.82 -2.89
C THR A 134 14.13 -11.63 -1.68
N VAL A 135 13.22 -12.16 -0.86
CA VAL A 135 13.62 -12.88 0.37
C VAL A 135 14.21 -14.27 0.08
N CYS A 136 14.22 -14.70 -1.19
CA CYS A 136 14.77 -15.97 -1.66
C CYS A 136 16.11 -15.82 -2.38
N TYR A 137 16.62 -14.60 -2.56
CA TYR A 137 17.95 -14.37 -3.14
C TYR A 137 18.93 -13.99 -2.05
N GLU A 138 19.67 -14.96 -1.53
CA GLU A 138 20.68 -14.71 -0.51
C GLU A 138 22.06 -14.47 -1.11
N VAL A 139 22.81 -13.59 -0.45
CA VAL A 139 24.21 -13.32 -0.76
C VAL A 139 25.04 -14.50 -0.25
N THR A 140 26.17 -14.76 -0.89
CA THR A 140 27.07 -15.83 -0.46
C THR A 140 28.07 -15.33 0.59
N ALA A 141 28.54 -16.21 1.48
CA ALA A 141 29.38 -15.80 2.61
C ALA A 141 30.74 -15.24 2.17
N ASP A 142 31.26 -15.70 1.03
CA ASP A 142 32.46 -15.18 0.36
C ASP A 142 32.30 -13.75 -0.14
N GLN A 143 31.07 -13.29 -0.41
CA GLN A 143 30.80 -11.92 -0.81
C GLN A 143 30.67 -11.01 0.41
N GLN A 144 29.84 -11.38 1.41
CA GLN A 144 29.56 -10.50 2.55
C GLN A 144 28.98 -11.22 3.78
N GLU A 145 29.82 -11.89 4.59
CA GLU A 145 29.44 -12.67 5.77
C GLU A 145 28.44 -11.99 6.73
N LYS A 146 28.63 -10.69 7.01
CA LYS A 146 27.74 -9.91 7.89
C LYS A 146 26.32 -9.79 7.32
N LEU A 147 26.20 -9.61 6.01
CA LEU A 147 24.89 -9.47 5.36
C LEU A 147 24.17 -10.82 5.31
N VAL A 148 24.88 -11.90 4.96
CA VAL A 148 24.32 -13.25 4.97
C VAL A 148 23.75 -13.61 6.34
N SER A 149 24.47 -13.27 7.41
CA SER A 149 24.01 -13.49 8.79
C SER A 149 22.71 -12.72 9.10
N LEU A 150 22.56 -11.50 8.59
CA LEU A 150 21.35 -10.68 8.76
C LEU A 150 20.18 -11.20 7.91
N GLN A 151 20.43 -11.56 6.65
CA GLN A 151 19.45 -12.17 5.75
C GLN A 151 18.94 -13.48 6.37
N GLN A 152 19.82 -14.38 6.78
CA GLN A 152 19.44 -15.64 7.45
C GLN A 152 18.61 -15.37 8.71
N LYS A 153 18.96 -14.37 9.51
CA LYS A 153 18.22 -14.03 10.74
C LYS A 153 16.79 -13.51 10.45
N LYS A 154 16.60 -12.72 9.40
CA LYS A 154 15.32 -12.05 9.10
C LYS A 154 14.47 -12.77 8.06
N TRP A 155 15.08 -13.31 7.00
CA TRP A 155 14.39 -13.92 5.85
C TRP A 155 14.11 -15.41 6.04
N LYS A 156 14.98 -16.17 6.73
CA LYS A 156 14.71 -17.60 6.99
C LYS A 156 13.42 -17.84 7.77
N PRO A 157 13.08 -17.08 8.85
CA PRO A 157 11.84 -17.30 9.57
C PRO A 157 10.59 -17.07 8.71
N ILE A 158 10.59 -16.03 7.86
CA ILE A 158 9.43 -15.72 7.01
C ILE A 158 9.27 -16.75 5.88
N ARG A 159 10.37 -17.22 5.27
CA ARG A 159 10.32 -18.32 4.30
C ARG A 159 9.81 -19.62 4.93
N LYS A 160 10.27 -19.94 6.13
CA LYS A 160 9.77 -21.11 6.88
C LYS A 160 8.27 -21.00 7.14
N TRP A 161 7.81 -19.87 7.68
CA TRP A 161 6.39 -19.63 7.90
C TRP A 161 5.58 -19.79 6.62
N PHE A 162 6.09 -19.28 5.49
CA PHE A 162 5.43 -19.37 4.20
C PHE A 162 5.30 -20.83 3.73
N SER A 163 6.40 -21.60 3.79
CA SER A 163 6.41 -23.03 3.50
C SER A 163 5.44 -23.83 4.36
N ASP A 164 5.39 -23.52 5.66
CA ASP A 164 4.49 -24.18 6.60
C ASP A 164 3.01 -23.80 6.34
N THR A 165 2.74 -22.57 5.90
CA THR A 165 1.39 -22.04 5.67
C THR A 165 0.76 -22.52 4.35
N PHE A 166 1.56 -22.66 3.30
CA PHE A 166 1.11 -23.02 1.96
C PHE A 166 1.54 -24.44 1.54
N GLU A 167 2.08 -25.20 2.48
CA GLU A 167 2.42 -26.63 2.33
C GLU A 167 3.35 -26.90 1.13
N GLY A 168 4.59 -26.43 1.20
CA GLY A 168 5.61 -26.79 0.20
C GLY A 168 6.94 -26.10 0.41
N GLN A 169 7.94 -26.46 -0.40
CA GLN A 169 9.30 -25.93 -0.25
C GLN A 169 9.54 -24.71 -1.13
N VAL A 170 10.06 -23.64 -0.51
CA VAL A 170 10.52 -22.44 -1.21
C VAL A 170 11.96 -22.65 -1.66
N ASP A 171 12.17 -22.58 -2.97
CA ASP A 171 13.52 -22.47 -3.56
C ASP A 171 14.24 -21.17 -3.14
N VAL A 172 15.55 -21.27 -2.92
CA VAL A 172 16.42 -20.18 -2.46
C VAL A 172 17.69 -20.18 -3.30
N SER A 173 17.95 -19.07 -3.97
CA SER A 173 19.18 -18.84 -4.72
C SER A 173 20.28 -18.30 -3.82
N TYR A 174 21.51 -18.74 -4.05
CA TYR A 174 22.71 -18.27 -3.36
C TYR A 174 23.65 -17.65 -4.40
N GLY A 175 23.63 -16.33 -4.53
CA GLY A 175 24.53 -15.58 -5.42
C GLY A 175 24.26 -15.71 -6.93
N SER A 176 23.20 -16.42 -7.36
CA SER A 176 22.75 -16.46 -8.76
C SER A 176 21.49 -15.60 -8.99
N ILE A 177 21.35 -15.08 -10.21
CA ILE A 177 20.19 -14.28 -10.67
C ILE A 177 19.21 -15.16 -11.49
N ASP A 178 19.40 -16.48 -11.50
CA ASP A 178 18.47 -17.40 -12.16
C ASP A 178 17.07 -17.31 -11.51
N GLY A 179 16.03 -17.58 -12.30
CA GLY A 179 14.65 -17.63 -11.81
C GLY A 179 14.44 -18.76 -10.82
N LEU A 180 13.65 -18.51 -9.76
CA LEU A 180 13.40 -19.47 -8.70
C LEU A 180 12.43 -20.58 -9.18
N VAL A 181 12.76 -21.82 -8.87
CA VAL A 181 11.94 -23.00 -9.20
C VAL A 181 11.36 -23.60 -7.93
N HIS A 182 10.28 -22.98 -7.45
CA HIS A 182 9.55 -23.47 -6.29
C HIS A 182 8.81 -24.79 -6.55
N ASP A 183 8.46 -25.49 -5.48
CA ASP A 183 7.57 -26.65 -5.54
C ASP A 183 6.26 -26.32 -6.28
N GLN A 184 5.86 -27.17 -7.22
CA GLN A 184 4.64 -26.96 -8.03
C GLN A 184 3.37 -26.93 -7.16
N HIS A 185 3.33 -27.74 -6.10
CA HIS A 185 2.21 -27.73 -5.15
C HIS A 185 2.13 -26.40 -4.40
N LEU A 186 3.27 -25.85 -3.98
CA LEU A 186 3.35 -24.54 -3.33
C LEU A 186 2.83 -23.43 -4.24
N VAL A 187 3.30 -23.41 -5.50
CA VAL A 187 2.87 -22.42 -6.51
C VAL A 187 1.35 -22.50 -6.72
N ALA A 188 0.80 -23.70 -6.84
CA ALA A 188 -0.64 -23.91 -7.02
C ALA A 188 -1.45 -23.44 -5.80
N ASN A 189 -0.99 -23.77 -4.58
CA ASN A 189 -1.66 -23.38 -3.34
C ASN A 189 -1.68 -21.86 -3.16
N VAL A 190 -0.58 -21.18 -3.47
CA VAL A 190 -0.48 -19.71 -3.41
C VAL A 190 -1.41 -19.07 -4.43
N ARG A 191 -1.40 -19.52 -5.69
CA ARG A 191 -2.31 -18.99 -6.72
C ARG A 191 -3.78 -19.20 -6.33
N ALA A 192 -4.16 -20.40 -5.92
CA ALA A 192 -5.52 -20.72 -5.48
C ALA A 192 -5.96 -19.90 -4.26
N TYR A 193 -5.01 -19.44 -3.43
CA TYR A 193 -5.30 -18.52 -2.34
C TYR A 193 -5.57 -17.10 -2.84
N LEU A 194 -4.74 -16.59 -3.75
CA LEU A 194 -4.92 -15.26 -4.34
C LEU A 194 -6.23 -15.14 -5.12
N GLU A 195 -6.67 -16.20 -5.79
CA GLU A 195 -7.95 -16.26 -6.53
C GLU A 195 -9.19 -16.10 -5.63
N LYS A 196 -9.06 -16.29 -4.32
CA LYS A 196 -10.17 -16.13 -3.35
C LYS A 196 -10.31 -14.71 -2.81
N LEU A 197 -9.31 -13.85 -3.08
CA LEU A 197 -9.28 -12.49 -2.57
C LEU A 197 -10.27 -11.60 -3.33
N ASN A 198 -10.93 -10.70 -2.62
CA ASN A 198 -11.77 -9.67 -3.25
C ASN A 198 -10.93 -8.51 -3.81
N ASP A 199 -11.55 -7.61 -4.58
CA ASP A 199 -10.85 -6.53 -5.29
C ASP A 199 -10.07 -5.58 -4.36
N PHE A 200 -10.58 -5.30 -3.15
CA PHE A 200 -9.86 -4.49 -2.16
C PHE A 200 -8.63 -5.22 -1.61
N GLU A 201 -8.77 -6.51 -1.33
CA GLU A 201 -7.68 -7.36 -0.86
C GLU A 201 -6.61 -7.53 -1.94
N LEU A 202 -7.00 -7.80 -3.19
CA LEU A 202 -6.09 -7.90 -4.33
C LEU A 202 -5.33 -6.59 -4.56
N THR A 203 -6.00 -5.45 -4.48
CA THR A 203 -5.36 -4.14 -4.65
C THR A 203 -4.33 -3.85 -3.55
N ALA A 204 -4.68 -4.15 -2.29
CA ALA A 204 -3.77 -4.01 -1.17
C ALA A 204 -2.58 -4.99 -1.30
N MET A 205 -2.85 -6.26 -1.62
CA MET A 205 -1.84 -7.30 -1.82
C MET A 205 -0.87 -6.98 -2.95
N ARG A 206 -1.38 -6.49 -4.08
CA ARG A 206 -0.57 -6.03 -5.22
C ARG A 206 0.37 -4.90 -4.80
N THR A 207 -0.16 -3.93 -4.03
CA THR A 207 0.65 -2.82 -3.50
C THR A 207 1.73 -3.33 -2.54
N LEU A 208 1.39 -4.20 -1.59
CA LEU A 208 2.35 -4.81 -0.67
C LEU A 208 3.44 -5.57 -1.42
N THR A 209 3.06 -6.41 -2.38
CA THR A 209 3.97 -7.25 -3.17
C THR A 209 4.96 -6.40 -3.94
N LYS A 210 4.47 -5.36 -4.62
CA LYS A 210 5.31 -4.44 -5.41
C LYS A 210 6.29 -3.65 -4.54
N GLU A 211 5.85 -3.11 -3.41
CA GLU A 211 6.71 -2.32 -2.54
C GLU A 211 7.72 -3.16 -1.77
N CYS A 212 7.34 -4.36 -1.34
CA CYS A 212 8.27 -5.30 -0.71
C CYS A 212 9.17 -6.01 -1.73
N LYS A 213 8.82 -5.98 -3.03
CA LYS A 213 9.40 -6.84 -4.08
C LYS A 213 9.38 -8.32 -3.67
N SER A 214 8.33 -8.71 -2.96
CA SER A 214 8.21 -10.00 -2.28
C SER A 214 6.74 -10.35 -2.03
N LEU A 215 6.26 -11.39 -2.70
CA LEU A 215 4.92 -11.93 -2.44
C LEU A 215 4.87 -12.64 -1.09
N ILE A 216 5.96 -13.31 -0.70
CA ILE A 216 6.09 -13.99 0.58
C ILE A 216 5.87 -12.99 1.73
N THR A 217 6.54 -11.85 1.66
CA THR A 217 6.44 -10.79 2.68
C THR A 217 5.05 -10.15 2.67
N ALA A 218 4.47 -9.91 1.48
CA ALA A 218 3.12 -9.36 1.36
C ALA A 218 2.07 -10.28 1.98
N LEU A 219 2.14 -11.59 1.72
CA LEU A 219 1.22 -12.58 2.31
C LEU A 219 1.40 -12.69 3.82
N ALA A 220 2.61 -12.52 4.34
CA ALA A 220 2.87 -12.47 5.78
C ALA A 220 2.20 -11.27 6.45
N VAL A 221 2.20 -10.10 5.80
CA VAL A 221 1.48 -8.91 6.28
C VAL A 221 -0.03 -9.15 6.22
N TYR A 222 -0.54 -9.67 5.11
CA TYR A 222 -1.97 -9.94 4.93
C TYR A 222 -2.53 -10.94 5.94
N LYS A 223 -1.81 -12.05 6.16
CA LYS A 223 -2.17 -13.05 7.19
C LYS A 223 -1.85 -12.59 8.62
N ARG A 224 -1.41 -11.34 8.82
CA ARG A 224 -1.05 -10.75 10.11
C ARG A 224 0.03 -11.55 10.86
N HIS A 225 0.89 -12.27 10.13
CA HIS A 225 2.04 -12.96 10.70
C HIS A 225 3.13 -11.96 11.11
N ILE A 226 3.28 -10.90 10.34
CA ILE A 226 4.17 -9.77 10.63
C ILE A 226 3.40 -8.45 10.49
N THR A 227 3.90 -7.42 11.16
CA THR A 227 3.42 -6.05 11.05
C THR A 227 3.98 -5.36 9.80
N ALA A 228 3.33 -4.27 9.35
CA ALA A 228 3.86 -3.44 8.26
C ALA A 228 5.27 -2.90 8.57
N LYS A 229 5.57 -2.60 9.84
CA LYS A 229 6.89 -2.16 10.28
C LYS A 229 7.95 -3.24 10.09
N GLU A 230 7.65 -4.47 10.51
CA GLU A 230 8.55 -5.61 10.32
C GLU A 230 8.75 -5.93 8.83
N ALA A 231 7.71 -5.76 8.02
CA ALA A 231 7.82 -5.90 6.57
C ALA A 231 8.77 -4.86 5.95
N ILE A 232 8.70 -3.59 6.37
CA ILE A 232 9.66 -2.54 5.96
C ILE A 232 11.10 -2.96 6.32
N ASP A 233 11.30 -3.46 7.55
CA ASP A 233 12.60 -3.90 8.05
C ASP A 233 13.15 -5.14 7.32
N ILE A 234 12.27 -5.94 6.70
CA ILE A 234 12.60 -7.14 5.92
C ILE A 234 12.92 -6.75 4.47
N CYS A 235 12.08 -5.94 3.82
CA CYS A 235 12.24 -5.62 2.40
C CYS A 235 13.41 -4.65 2.15
N ARG A 236 13.69 -3.74 3.10
CA ARG A 236 14.80 -2.79 3.00
C ARG A 236 16.10 -3.30 3.62
N LEU A 237 16.16 -4.56 4.06
CA LEU A 237 17.28 -5.11 4.84
C LEU A 237 18.64 -4.80 4.20
N GLU A 238 18.77 -5.05 2.90
CA GLU A 238 20.02 -4.82 2.18
C GLU A 238 20.32 -3.34 2.00
N GLU A 239 19.32 -2.53 1.62
CA GLU A 239 19.47 -1.08 1.48
C GLU A 239 19.94 -0.45 2.79
N GLU A 240 19.34 -0.83 3.91
CA GLU A 240 19.73 -0.36 5.24
C GLU A 240 21.15 -0.81 5.61
N PHE A 241 21.55 -2.03 5.23
CA PHE A 241 22.91 -2.49 5.40
C PHE A 241 23.90 -1.62 4.60
N GLN A 242 23.59 -1.29 3.36
CA GLN A 242 24.45 -0.44 2.52
C GLN A 242 24.52 1.00 3.02
N ILE A 243 23.40 1.56 3.49
CA ILE A 243 23.37 2.90 4.09
C ILE A 243 24.27 2.96 5.33
N ASN A 244 24.24 1.92 6.17
CA ASN A 244 25.07 1.86 7.37
C ASN A 244 26.57 1.77 7.05
N ASN A 245 26.94 1.16 5.93
CA ASN A 245 28.34 0.98 5.55
C ASN A 245 28.89 2.16 4.73
N TRP A 246 28.06 2.78 3.88
CA TRP A 246 28.51 3.75 2.87
C TRP A 246 27.81 5.11 2.93
N GLY A 247 26.86 5.26 3.84
CA GLY A 247 26.16 6.51 4.08
C GLY A 247 24.83 6.64 3.33
N LEU A 248 24.05 7.64 3.75
CA LEU A 248 22.76 7.97 3.18
C LEU A 248 22.93 8.85 1.93
N VAL A 249 22.20 8.54 0.86
CA VAL A 249 22.05 9.43 -0.30
C VAL A 249 20.74 10.20 -0.14
N GLU A 250 20.85 11.50 0.14
CA GLU A 250 19.70 12.41 0.27
C GLU A 250 18.93 12.54 -1.05
N GLY A 251 17.60 12.62 -0.97
CA GLY A 251 16.70 12.64 -2.12
C GLY A 251 16.49 11.28 -2.81
N GLY A 252 17.18 10.23 -2.36
CA GLY A 252 16.96 8.85 -2.80
C GLY A 252 16.46 7.99 -1.63
N HIS A 253 17.37 7.63 -0.74
CA HIS A 253 17.08 6.68 0.34
C HIS A 253 16.03 7.19 1.34
N ASP A 254 16.02 8.49 1.63
CA ASP A 254 15.05 9.13 2.53
C ASP A 254 13.64 9.15 1.92
N LEU A 255 13.51 9.52 0.65
CA LEU A 255 12.23 9.45 -0.07
C LEU A 255 11.74 8.01 -0.18
N ASP A 256 12.61 7.07 -0.50
CA ASP A 256 12.22 5.66 -0.62
C ASP A 256 11.75 5.11 0.74
N ARG A 257 12.42 5.46 1.85
CA ARG A 257 11.98 5.06 3.20
C ARG A 257 10.57 5.56 3.49
N VAL A 258 10.31 6.84 3.22
CA VAL A 258 8.99 7.45 3.46
C VAL A 258 7.93 6.83 2.55
N ASN A 259 8.22 6.68 1.27
CA ASN A 259 7.29 6.09 0.30
C ASN A 259 6.94 4.64 0.65
N CYS A 260 7.95 3.83 0.97
CA CYS A 260 7.78 2.45 1.42
C CYS A 260 6.90 2.40 2.68
N ALA A 261 7.20 3.25 3.67
CA ALA A 261 6.43 3.32 4.91
C ALA A 261 4.97 3.72 4.67
N VAL A 262 4.71 4.75 3.85
CA VAL A 262 3.35 5.19 3.53
C VAL A 262 2.57 4.07 2.86
N LYS A 263 3.11 3.47 1.80
CA LYS A 263 2.39 2.48 1.00
C LYS A 263 2.14 1.17 1.75
N LEU A 264 3.15 0.64 2.46
CA LEU A 264 2.98 -0.58 3.25
C LEU A 264 2.02 -0.38 4.42
N SER A 265 2.14 0.75 5.12
CA SER A 265 1.23 1.06 6.23
C SER A 265 -0.19 1.30 5.75
N SER A 266 -0.40 2.01 4.63
CA SER A 266 -1.72 2.26 4.09
C SER A 266 -2.39 0.99 3.58
N ALA A 267 -1.66 0.12 2.90
CA ALA A 267 -2.19 -1.16 2.42
C ALA A 267 -2.54 -2.10 3.58
N SER A 268 -1.65 -2.22 4.58
CA SER A 268 -1.93 -2.99 5.80
C SER A 268 -3.13 -2.42 6.57
N PHE A 269 -3.24 -1.08 6.67
CA PHE A 269 -4.37 -0.44 7.34
C PHE A 269 -5.68 -0.66 6.59
N LEU A 270 -5.69 -0.60 5.25
CA LEU A 270 -6.87 -0.89 4.45
C LEU A 270 -7.40 -2.31 4.70
N LEU A 271 -6.50 -3.30 4.73
CA LEU A 271 -6.86 -4.70 5.05
C LEU A 271 -7.48 -4.81 6.45
N TYR A 272 -6.90 -4.12 7.43
CA TYR A 272 -7.45 -4.08 8.79
C TYR A 272 -8.86 -3.44 8.86
N LEU A 273 -9.11 -2.41 8.04
CA LEU A 273 -10.42 -1.75 7.96
C LEU A 273 -11.49 -2.60 7.26
N LEU A 274 -11.08 -3.50 6.37
CA LEU A 274 -11.98 -4.41 5.66
C LEU A 274 -12.51 -5.53 6.57
N GLU A 275 -11.66 -6.08 7.44
CA GLU A 275 -12.04 -7.19 8.34
C GLU A 275 -12.85 -6.71 9.56
N ASN A 276 -12.70 -5.45 9.98
CA ASN A 276 -13.46 -4.87 11.09
C ASN A 276 -14.89 -4.50 10.67
N LYS A 277 -15.75 -5.51 10.63
CA LYS A 277 -17.21 -5.39 10.53
C LYS A 277 -17.81 -5.03 11.90
N TYR A 278 -17.57 -3.80 12.38
CA TYR A 278 -18.32 -3.24 13.51
C TYR A 278 -19.43 -2.30 13.04
#